data_AF-A0A0Q9GTQ9-F1
#
_entry.id   AF-A0A0Q9GTQ9-F1
#
_cell.length_a   1.000
_cell.length_b   1.000
_cell.length_c   1.000
_cell.angle_alpha   90.00
_cell.angle_beta   90.00
_cell.angle_gamma   90.00
#
_symmetry.space_group_name_H-M   'P 1'
#
loop_
_entity.id
_entity.type
_entity.pdbx_description
1 polymer ?
#
loop_
_entity_poly.entity_id
_entity_poly.type
_entity_poly.pdbx_seq_one_letter_code
_entity_poly.pdbx_strand_id
1 'polypeptide(L)'
;MPQKKHKPEEIVAKLRQVDVLLSQGRPVAEAIRAISVTAFTYYRWRKEFGGLKSDQVKRLKDLEKENERLRKAVSDLTLEKLILREAASGNY
;
A
#
# COMPACT_ATOMS: atom_id res chain seq x y z
N MET A 1 -21.05 -13.04 5.49
CA MET A 1 -19.83 -12.89 6.31
C MET A 1 -19.08 -11.64 5.84
N PRO A 2 -18.59 -10.77 6.73
CA PRO A 2 -17.83 -9.59 6.33
C PRO A 2 -16.54 -10.03 5.61
N GLN A 3 -16.30 -9.52 4.39
CA GLN A 3 -15.05 -9.79 3.68
C GLN A 3 -13.89 -9.16 4.47
N LYS A 4 -12.97 -10.00 4.96
CA LYS A 4 -11.69 -9.51 5.52
C LYS A 4 -10.88 -8.87 4.38
N LYS A 5 -10.67 -7.56 4.46
CA LYS A 5 -9.75 -6.86 3.55
C LYS A 5 -8.31 -7.25 3.91
N HIS A 6 -7.61 -7.86 2.96
CA HIS A 6 -6.19 -8.17 3.10
C HIS A 6 -5.35 -6.90 2.96
N LYS A 7 -4.37 -6.71 3.84
CA LYS A 7 -3.42 -5.60 3.70
C LYS A 7 -2.43 -5.92 2.58
N PRO A 8 -1.89 -4.92 1.86
CA PRO A 8 -0.91 -5.15 0.78
C PRO A 8 0.27 -6.03 1.20
N GLU A 9 0.77 -5.88 2.43
CA GLU A 9 1.87 -6.67 2.97
C GLU A 9 1.49 -8.16 3.11
N GLU A 10 0.25 -8.44 3.51
CA GLU A 10 -0.30 -9.79 3.62
C GLU A 10 -0.48 -10.43 2.24
N ILE A 11 -0.92 -9.66 1.24
CA ILE A 11 -1.07 -10.11 -0.15
C ILE A 11 0.29 -10.56 -0.70
N VAL A 12 1.33 -9.73 -0.54
CA VAL A 12 2.68 -10.08 -1.01
C VAL A 12 3.23 -11.30 -0.30
N ALA A 13 3.01 -11.42 1.02
CA ALA A 13 3.43 -12.61 1.77
C ALA A 13 2.77 -13.89 1.23
N LYS A 14 1.47 -13.85 0.95
CA LYS A 14 0.73 -14.97 0.35
C LYS A 14 1.21 -15.30 -1.07
N LEU A 15 1.47 -14.30 -1.91
CA LEU A 15 2.00 -14.54 -3.25
C LEU A 15 3.37 -15.24 -3.20
N ARG A 16 4.26 -14.81 -2.29
CA ARG A 16 5.54 -15.49 -2.05
C ARG A 16 5.38 -16.92 -1.58
N GLN A 17 4.41 -17.20 -0.70
CA GLN A 17 4.11 -18.56 -0.26
C GLN A 17 3.70 -19.43 -1.47
N VAL A 18 2.88 -18.90 -2.39
CA VAL A 18 2.56 -19.60 -3.63
C VAL A 18 3.82 -19.85 -4.46
N ASP A 19 4.68 -18.84 -4.66
CA ASP A 19 5.90 -19.00 -5.46
C ASP A 19 6.85 -20.08 -4.88
N VAL A 20 6.96 -20.18 -3.55
CA VAL A 20 7.72 -21.26 -2.87
C VAL A 20 7.10 -22.63 -3.13
N LEU A 21 5.77 -22.77 -3.04
CA LEU A 21 5.11 -24.04 -3.30
C LEU A 21 5.26 -24.45 -4.78
N LEU A 22 5.24 -23.49 -5.70
CA LEU A 22 5.49 -23.73 -7.12
C LEU A 22 6.93 -24.17 -7.39
N SER A 23 7.92 -23.59 -6.72
CA SER A 23 9.33 -23.99 -6.89
C SER A 23 9.61 -25.39 -6.33
N GLN A 24 8.78 -25.87 -5.40
CA GLN A 24 8.77 -27.25 -4.91
C GLN A 24 8.03 -28.22 -5.87
N GLY A 25 7.53 -27.75 -7.01
CA GLY A 25 6.84 -28.56 -8.00
C GLY A 25 5.36 -28.80 -7.71
N ARG A 26 4.76 -28.10 -6.73
CA ARG A 26 3.32 -28.26 -6.47
C ARG A 26 2.47 -27.67 -7.60
N PRO A 27 1.33 -28.29 -7.94
CA PRO A 27 0.41 -27.72 -8.92
C PRO A 27 -0.12 -26.36 -8.48
N VAL A 28 -0.29 -25.44 -9.44
CA VAL A 28 -0.80 -24.08 -9.19
C VAL A 28 -2.11 -24.07 -8.41
N ALA A 29 -3.04 -24.96 -8.76
CA ALA A 29 -4.33 -25.06 -8.08
C ALA A 29 -4.21 -25.45 -6.60
N GLU A 30 -3.22 -26.25 -6.23
CA GLU A 30 -2.95 -26.62 -4.83
C GLU A 30 -2.25 -25.50 -4.07
N ALA A 31 -1.29 -24.83 -4.71
CA ALA A 31 -0.58 -23.71 -4.11
C ALA A 31 -1.54 -22.54 -3.79
N ILE A 32 -2.48 -22.24 -4.71
CA ILE A 32 -3.53 -21.23 -4.48
C ILE A 32 -4.46 -21.64 -3.33
N ARG A 33 -4.85 -22.92 -3.26
CA ARG A 33 -5.67 -23.44 -2.15
C ARG A 33 -4.96 -23.31 -0.81
N ALA A 34 -3.64 -23.47 -0.77
CA ALA A 34 -2.84 -23.37 0.46
C ALA A 34 -2.86 -21.97 1.10
N ILE A 35 -3.12 -20.91 0.33
CA ILE A 35 -3.26 -19.54 0.85
C ILE A 35 -4.73 -19.13 1.09
N SER A 36 -5.65 -20.06 0.93
CA SER A 36 -7.10 -19.92 1.16
C SER A 36 -7.73 -18.77 0.37
N VAL A 37 -7.37 -18.62 -0.91
CA VAL A 37 -7.99 -17.65 -1.83
C VAL A 37 -8.48 -18.33 -3.11
N THR A 38 -9.36 -17.65 -3.84
CA THR A 38 -9.80 -18.14 -5.15
C THR A 38 -8.73 -17.91 -6.22
N ALA A 39 -8.75 -18.69 -7.29
CA ALA A 39 -7.85 -18.50 -8.43
C ALA A 39 -7.99 -17.09 -9.04
N PHE A 40 -9.21 -16.57 -9.13
CA PHE A 40 -9.46 -15.20 -9.60
C PHE A 40 -8.75 -14.16 -8.72
N THR A 41 -8.88 -14.29 -7.39
CA THR A 41 -8.18 -13.41 -6.45
C THR A 41 -6.67 -13.50 -6.59
N TYR A 42 -6.13 -14.72 -6.73
CA TYR A 42 -4.69 -14.94 -6.91
C TYR A 42 -4.15 -14.24 -8.16
N TYR A 43 -4.78 -14.43 -9.33
CA TYR A 43 -4.29 -13.82 -10.57
C TYR A 43 -4.40 -12.30 -10.55
N ARG A 44 -5.47 -11.75 -9.96
CA ARG A 44 -5.60 -10.31 -9.75
C ARG A 44 -4.46 -9.78 -8.86
N TRP A 45 -4.21 -10.44 -7.73
CA TRP A 45 -3.10 -10.07 -6.84
C TRP A 45 -1.74 -10.19 -7.52
N ARG A 46 -1.52 -11.22 -8.34
CA ARG A 46 -0.26 -11.38 -9.06
C ARG A 46 -0.03 -10.24 -10.06
N LYS A 47 -1.09 -9.76 -10.72
CA LYS A 47 -1.03 -8.57 -11.60
C LYS A 47 -0.73 -7.29 -10.83
N GLU A 48 -1.34 -7.10 -9.67
CA GLU A 48 -1.22 -5.87 -8.87
C GLU A 48 0.06 -5.82 -8.00
N PHE A 49 0.52 -6.97 -7.48
CA PHE A 49 1.55 -7.05 -6.44
C PHE A 49 2.70 -8.03 -6.74
N GLY A 50 2.63 -8.82 -7.83
CA GLY A 50 3.58 -9.92 -8.09
C GLY A 50 5.04 -9.52 -8.31
N GLY A 51 5.31 -8.24 -8.60
CA GLY A 51 6.67 -7.71 -8.71
C GLY A 51 7.21 -7.04 -7.43
N LEU A 52 6.40 -6.97 -6.38
CA LEU A 52 6.74 -6.21 -5.17
C LEU A 52 7.30 -7.10 -4.08
N LYS A 53 8.40 -6.67 -3.46
CA LYS A 53 8.90 -7.26 -2.22
C LYS A 53 8.16 -6.68 -1.00
N SER A 54 7.97 -7.46 0.06
CA SER A 54 7.23 -7.03 1.27
C SER A 54 7.82 -5.78 1.94
N ASP A 55 9.15 -5.66 1.94
CA ASP A 55 9.90 -4.47 2.39
C ASP A 55 9.64 -3.24 1.52
N GLN A 56 9.51 -3.42 0.19
CA GLN A 56 9.13 -2.34 -0.72
C GLN A 56 7.70 -1.86 -0.46
N VAL A 57 6.75 -2.76 -0.18
CA VAL A 57 5.37 -2.40 0.17
C VAL A 57 5.32 -1.62 1.49
N LYS A 58 6.03 -2.10 2.52
CA LYS A 58 6.12 -1.39 3.79
C LYS A 58 6.72 0.01 3.61
N ARG A 59 7.83 0.11 2.88
CA ARG A 59 8.49 1.39 2.59
C ARG A 59 7.58 2.35 1.84
N LEU A 60 6.82 1.87 0.86
CA LEU A 60 5.89 2.67 0.08
C LEU A 60 4.81 3.29 0.99
N LYS A 61 4.24 2.49 1.89
CA LYS A 61 3.24 2.96 2.85
C LYS A 61 3.79 3.97 3.86
N ASP A 62 5.01 3.75 4.35
CA ASP A 62 5.68 4.69 5.26
C ASP A 62 5.92 6.04 4.55
N LEU A 63 6.32 6.00 3.27
CA LEU A 63 6.49 7.19 2.44
C LEU A 63 5.17 7.90 2.15
N GLU A 64 4.08 7.18 1.88
CA GLU A 64 2.74 7.76 1.69
C GLU A 64 2.29 8.51 2.95
N LYS A 65 2.46 7.91 4.13
CA LYS A 65 2.12 8.53 5.41
C LYS A 65 2.94 9.79 5.69
N GLU A 66 4.24 9.74 5.43
CA GLU A 66 5.10 10.91 5.60
C GLU A 66 4.75 12.00 4.59
N ASN A 67 4.41 11.64 3.34
CA ASN A 67 3.98 12.61 2.34
C ASN A 67 2.68 13.32 2.76
N GLU A 68 1.72 12.59 3.31
CA GLU A 68 0.48 13.16 3.86
C GLU A 68 0.76 14.14 4.99
N ARG A 69 1.62 13.75 5.94
CA ARG A 69 2.05 14.61 7.04
C ARG A 69 2.73 15.89 6.53
N LEU A 70 3.65 15.76 5.58
CA LEU A 70 4.37 16.89 4.99
C LEU A 70 3.43 17.81 4.24
N ARG A 71 2.49 17.27 3.44
CA ARG A 71 1.47 18.07 2.76
C ARG A 71 0.64 18.88 3.74
N LYS A 72 0.21 18.28 4.85
CA LYS A 72 -0.53 18.99 5.89
C LYS A 72 0.29 20.13 6.49
N ALA A 73 1.53 19.85 6.90
CA ALA A 73 2.41 20.87 7.47
C ALA A 73 2.66 22.03 6.50
N VAL A 74 2.87 21.74 5.22
CA VAL A 74 3.04 22.77 4.18
C VAL A 74 1.77 23.60 4.00
N SER A 75 0.60 22.98 3.98
CA SER A 75 -0.68 23.71 3.90
C SER A 75 -0.89 24.64 5.10
N ASP A 76 -0.67 24.14 6.31
CA ASP A 76 -0.83 24.90 7.55
C ASP A 76 0.11 26.12 7.58
N LEU A 77 1.40 25.91 7.25
CA LEU A 77 2.39 26.99 7.16
C LEU A 77 2.09 27.99 6.04
N THR A 78 1.56 27.51 4.91
CA THR A 78 1.18 28.39 3.79
C THR A 78 0.01 29.28 4.19
N LEU A 79 -0.98 28.73 4.88
CA LEU A 79 -2.12 29.49 5.40
C LEU A 79 -1.66 30.55 6.41
N GLU A 80 -0.83 30.17 7.38
CA GLU A 80 -0.29 31.11 8.38
C GLU A 80 0.49 32.26 7.73
N LYS A 81 1.33 31.94 6.74
CA LYS A 81 2.07 32.96 5.96
C LYS A 81 1.14 33.91 5.21
N LEU A 82 0.03 33.43 4.65
CA LEU A 82 -0.94 34.28 3.96
C LEU A 82 -1.63 35.24 4.94
N ILE A 83 -2.09 34.72 6.09
CA ILE A 83 -2.70 35.52 7.16
C ILE A 83 -1.74 36.62 7.63
N LEU A 84 -0.47 36.26 7.90
CA LEU A 84 0.54 37.23 8.34
C LEU A 84 0.84 38.28 7.28
N ARG A 85 0.88 37.90 5.99
CA ARG A 85 1.05 38.85 4.89
C ARG A 85 -0.13 39.80 4.78
N GLU A 86 -1.36 39.29 4.86
CA GLU A 86 -2.57 40.11 4.79
C GLU A 86 -2.63 41.11 5.95
N ALA A 87 -2.37 40.65 7.18
CA ALA A 87 -2.30 41.49 8.37
C ALA A 87 -1.20 42.57 8.26
N ALA A 88 -0.04 42.23 7.69
CA ALA A 88 1.06 43.18 7.48
C ALA A 88 0.82 44.14 6.31
N SER A 89 0.01 43.75 5.31
CA SER A 89 -0.26 44.56 4.13
C SER A 89 -1.22 45.73 4.37
N GLY A 90 -1.87 45.79 5.53
CA GLY A 90 -2.56 46.97 6.07
C GLY A 90 -3.55 47.65 5.12
N ASN A 91 -4.85 47.56 5.40
CA ASN A 91 -5.83 48.47 4.81
C ASN A 91 -5.67 49.87 5.44
N TYR A 92 -4.75 50.68 4.92
CA TYR A 92 -4.63 52.11 5.19
C TYR A 92 -4.80 52.89 3.88
#